data_AF-A0A935QCU4-F1
#
_entry.id   AF-A0A935QCU4-F1
#
_cell.length_a   1.000
_cell.length_b   1.000
_cell.length_c   1.000
_cell.angle_alpha   90.00
_cell.angle_beta   90.00
_cell.angle_gamma   90.00
#
_symmetry.space_group_name_H-M   'P 1'
#
loop_
_entity.id
_entity.type
_entity.pdbx_description
1 polymer ?
#
loop_
_entity_poly.entity_id
_entity_poly.type
_entity_poly.pdbx_seq_one_letter_code
_entity_poly.pdbx_strand_id
1 'polypeptide(L)'
;MVYAIKQSFDTYVAIDLCGSGYDTRVFVYDYLRNLVACNDDNASANPPCSGLDSRIDVLLLEAGIPYYIIIDGYGGGSGDYAPVGVGHRQPGVDRLRRRPGRG
;
A
#
# COMPACT_ATOMS: atom_id res chain seq x y z
N MET A 1 11.17 -4.76 -7.62
CA MET A 1 9.94 -5.29 -8.25
C MET A 1 8.97 -4.16 -8.53
N VAL A 2 8.17 -4.22 -9.61
CA VAL A 2 7.14 -3.22 -9.93
C VAL A 2 5.78 -3.90 -10.11
N TYR A 3 4.75 -3.35 -9.46
CA TYR A 3 3.36 -3.74 -9.60
C TYR A 3 2.53 -2.59 -10.16
N ALA A 4 1.61 -2.88 -11.07
CA ALA A 4 0.63 -1.93 -11.56
C ALA A 4 -0.75 -2.32 -11.02
N ILE A 5 -1.46 -1.37 -10.41
CA ILE A 5 -2.79 -1.58 -9.85
C ILE A 5 -3.75 -0.52 -10.38
N LYS A 6 -4.94 -0.94 -10.78
CA LYS A 6 -6.03 -0.04 -11.18
C LYS A 6 -7.33 -0.64 -10.69
N GLN A 7 -8.01 0.07 -9.80
CA GLN A 7 -9.27 -0.37 -9.21
C GLN A 7 -10.45 0.30 -9.93
N SER A 8 -11.62 -0.34 -9.92
CA SER A 8 -12.85 0.24 -10.49
C SER A 8 -13.64 1.07 -9.48
N PHE A 9 -13.15 1.17 -8.23
CA PHE A 9 -13.75 1.93 -7.14
C PHE A 9 -12.63 2.48 -6.24
N ASP A 10 -12.95 3.52 -5.49
CA ASP A 10 -12.04 4.09 -4.49
C ASP A 10 -11.75 3.04 -3.42
N THR A 11 -10.48 2.68 -3.27
CA THR A 11 -10.07 1.70 -2.26
C THR A 11 -8.96 2.26 -1.42
N TYR A 12 -9.04 2.02 -0.12
CA TYR A 12 -7.88 2.11 0.73
C TYR A 12 -7.10 0.81 0.62
N VAL A 13 -5.78 0.92 0.56
CA VAL A 13 -4.85 -0.21 0.60
C VAL A 13 -3.86 -0.01 1.74
N ALA A 14 -3.42 -1.13 2.30
CA ALA A 14 -2.19 -1.20 3.06
C ALA A 14 -1.12 -1.84 2.18
N ILE A 15 0.14 -1.48 2.41
CA ILE A 15 1.29 -2.19 1.87
C ILE A 15 2.14 -2.57 3.08
N ASP A 16 2.19 -3.86 3.38
CA ASP A 16 2.86 -4.39 4.57
C ASP A 16 3.98 -5.33 4.10
N LEU A 17 5.24 -4.88 4.23
CA LEU A 17 6.42 -5.68 3.91
C LEU A 17 7.10 -6.22 5.18
N CYS A 18 6.38 -6.24 6.31
CA CYS A 18 6.94 -6.74 7.56
C CYS A 18 7.28 -8.23 7.50
N GLY A 19 8.47 -8.58 8.02
CA GLY A 19 9.03 -9.93 7.94
C GLY A 19 9.76 -10.22 6.63
N SER A 20 10.11 -9.19 5.86
CA SER A 20 10.97 -9.35 4.68
C SER A 20 12.38 -9.78 5.08
N GLY A 21 13.06 -10.51 4.19
CA GLY A 21 14.40 -11.03 4.45
C GLY A 21 15.53 -9.99 4.29
N TYR A 22 15.18 -8.73 4.00
CA TYR A 22 16.11 -7.65 3.70
C TYR A 22 15.48 -6.30 4.03
N ASP A 23 16.32 -5.27 4.09
CA ASP A 23 15.96 -3.87 4.28
C ASP A 23 15.19 -3.37 3.04
N THR A 24 13.86 -3.34 3.15
CA THR A 24 12.95 -3.03 2.04
C THR A 24 12.75 -1.54 1.87
N ARG A 25 12.32 -1.15 0.66
CA ARG A 25 11.81 0.17 0.33
C ARG A 25 10.54 0.04 -0.46
N VAL A 26 9.54 0.87 -0.18
CA VAL A 26 8.36 0.98 -1.02
C VAL A 26 8.14 2.41 -1.50
N PHE A 27 7.82 2.54 -2.78
CA PHE A 27 7.39 3.78 -3.42
C PHE A 27 6.08 3.52 -4.16
N VAL A 28 5.15 4.48 -4.11
CA VAL A 28 3.91 4.45 -4.88
C VAL A 28 3.84 5.70 -5.73
N TYR A 29 3.67 5.50 -7.03
CA TYR A 29 3.50 6.56 -8.02
C TYR A 29 2.11 6.52 -8.63
N ASP A 30 1.56 7.68 -8.96
CA ASP A 30 0.37 7.78 -9.80
C ASP A 30 0.70 7.59 -11.30
N TYR A 31 -0.33 7.69 -12.14
CA TYR A 31 -0.20 7.56 -13.59
C TYR A 31 0.66 8.64 -14.27
N LEU A 32 0.85 9.79 -13.60
CA LEU A 32 1.69 10.89 -14.05
C LEU A 32 3.13 10.79 -13.54
N ARG A 33 3.44 9.72 -12.79
CA ARG A 33 4.73 9.49 -12.12
C ARG A 33 5.00 10.47 -10.98
N ASN A 34 3.96 11.01 -10.35
CA ASN A 34 4.10 11.72 -9.08
C ASN A 34 4.22 10.72 -7.94
N LEU A 35 5.16 10.93 -7.02
CA LEU A 35 5.27 10.12 -5.82
C LEU A 35 4.12 10.47 -4.87
N VAL A 36 3.26 9.49 -4.57
CA VAL A 36 2.07 9.70 -3.72
C VAL A 36 2.22 9.06 -2.34
N ALA A 37 3.10 8.07 -2.18
CA ALA A 37 3.47 7.50 -0.88
C ALA A 37 4.83 6.81 -0.96
N CYS A 38 5.55 6.75 0.16
CA CYS A 38 6.77 5.95 0.29
C CYS A 38 7.06 5.60 1.76
N ASN A 39 7.80 4.52 1.97
CA ASN A 39 8.39 4.17 3.26
C ASN A 39 9.69 3.37 3.03
N ASP A 40 10.70 3.59 3.88
CA ASP A 40 12.02 2.94 3.85
C ASP A 40 12.04 2.06 5.11
N ASP A 41 12.01 2.71 6.27
CA ASP A 41 11.95 2.07 7.58
C ASP A 41 10.60 2.27 8.27
N ASN A 42 10.09 1.21 8.88
CA ASN A 42 9.07 1.31 9.91
C ASN A 42 9.74 1.42 11.28
N ALA A 43 9.62 2.58 11.92
CA ALA A 43 10.21 2.83 13.25
C ALA A 43 9.72 1.88 14.35
N SER A 44 8.63 1.13 14.10
CA SER A 44 8.10 0.14 15.04
C SER A 44 8.70 -1.24 14.78
N ALA A 45 9.69 -1.63 15.58
CA ALA A 45 10.19 -3.00 15.68
C ALA A 45 9.19 -3.90 16.45
N ASN A 46 7.94 -3.95 15.99
CA ASN A 46 6.88 -4.81 16.52
C ASN A 46 6.74 -6.03 15.60
N PRO A 47 7.13 -7.24 16.05
CA PRO A 47 7.05 -8.44 15.22
C PRO A 47 5.66 -8.62 14.58
N PRO A 48 5.59 -8.99 13.28
CA PRO A 48 6.71 -9.42 12.44
C PRO A 48 7.56 -8.28 11.85
N CYS A 49 7.21 -7.01 12.09
CA CYS A 49 7.95 -5.87 11.58
C CYS A 49 9.29 -5.69 12.29
N SER A 50 10.36 -5.67 11.52
CA SER A 50 11.66 -5.14 11.91
C SER A 50 11.70 -3.62 11.76
N GLY A 51 12.73 -2.99 12.33
CA GLY A 51 12.97 -1.56 12.15
C GLY A 51 13.41 -1.16 10.72
N LEU A 52 13.67 -2.14 9.86
CA LEU A 52 14.15 -2.00 8.47
C LEU A 52 13.11 -2.44 7.44
N ASP A 53 11.93 -2.86 7.90
CA ASP A 53 10.85 -3.27 7.01
C ASP A 53 10.04 -2.04 6.61
N SER A 54 9.53 -1.99 5.38
CA SER A 54 8.69 -0.89 4.95
C SER A 54 7.20 -1.17 5.14
N ARG A 55 6.45 -0.12 5.47
CA ARG A 55 5.00 -0.21 5.62
C ARG A 55 4.29 1.10 5.26
N ILE A 56 3.16 0.97 4.56
CA ILE A 56 2.18 2.04 4.34
C ILE A 56 0.84 1.53 4.89
N ASP A 57 0.36 2.11 5.99
CA ASP A 57 -0.86 1.62 6.67
C ASP A 57 -2.15 1.90 5.89
N VAL A 58 -2.26 3.09 5.30
CA VAL A 58 -3.45 3.56 4.61
C VAL A 58 -3.05 4.45 3.44
N LEU A 59 -3.35 4.00 2.22
CA LEU A 59 -3.25 4.78 1.00
C LEU A 59 -4.56 4.70 0.24
N LEU A 60 -5.14 5.86 -0.11
CA LEU A 60 -6.30 5.92 -1.01
C LEU A 60 -5.84 5.77 -2.46
N LEU A 61 -6.40 4.79 -3.16
CA LEU A 61 -6.31 4.65 -4.60
C LEU A 61 -7.65 5.03 -5.21
N GLU A 62 -7.67 6.07 -6.04
CA GLU A 62 -8.89 6.55 -6.68
C GLU A 62 -9.33 5.62 -7.80
N ALA A 63 -10.66 5.48 -7.96
CA ALA A 63 -11.27 4.66 -8.99
C ALA A 63 -10.79 5.05 -10.40
N GLY A 64 -10.41 4.06 -11.20
CA GLY A 64 -10.04 4.24 -12.60
C GLY A 64 -8.62 4.76 -12.84
N ILE A 65 -7.90 5.17 -11.79
CA ILE A 65 -6.53 5.66 -11.87
C ILE A 65 -5.54 4.50 -11.70
N PRO A 66 -4.58 4.32 -12.63
CA PRO A 66 -3.51 3.35 -12.43
C PRO A 66 -2.42 3.92 -11.50
N TYR A 67 -1.95 3.09 -10.57
CA TYR A 67 -0.85 3.36 -9.68
C TYR A 67 0.26 2.32 -9.86
N TYR A 68 1.49 2.71 -9.60
CA TYR A 68 2.67 1.87 -9.68
C TYR A 68 3.32 1.73 -8.31
N ILE A 69 3.38 0.50 -7.78
CA ILE A 69 4.03 0.18 -6.51
C ILE A 69 5.39 -0.41 -6.84
N ILE A 70 6.45 0.22 -6.36
CA ILE A 70 7.83 -0.20 -6.53
C ILE A 70 8.33 -0.68 -5.18
N ILE A 71 8.79 -1.93 -5.15
CA ILE A 71 9.47 -2.52 -3.99
C ILE A 71 10.94 -2.65 -4.36
N ASP A 72 11.81 -2.09 -3.53
CA ASP A 72 13.26 -2.12 -3.69
C ASP A 72 13.93 -2.45 -2.35
N GLY A 73 15.26 -2.39 -2.27
CA GLY A 73 15.99 -2.49 -1.00
C GLY A 73 17.01 -1.38 -0.78
N TYR A 74 17.18 -0.99 0.49
CA TYR A 74 18.16 0.01 0.87
C TYR A 74 19.58 -0.38 0.41
N GLY A 75 20.32 0.59 -0.13
CA GLY A 75 21.68 0.36 -0.63
C GLY A 75 21.79 -0.64 -1.80
N GLY A 76 20.68 -0.97 -2.47
CA GLY A 76 20.64 -2.03 -3.49
C GLY A 76 20.45 -3.44 -2.92
N GLY A 77 20.01 -3.55 -1.66
CA GLY A 77 19.61 -4.81 -1.05
C GLY A 77 18.52 -5.53 -1.85
N SER A 78 18.55 -6.86 -1.84
CA SER A 78 17.53 -7.67 -2.50
C SER A 78 17.35 -9.00 -1.77
N GLY A 79 16.17 -9.59 -1.93
CA GLY A 79 15.80 -10.85 -1.31
C GLY A 79 14.31 -11.10 -1.46
N ASP A 80 13.83 -12.09 -0.72
CA ASP A 80 12.40 -12.35 -0.59
C ASP A 80 11.77 -11.29 0.32
N TYR A 81 10.65 -10.72 -0.12
CA TYR A 81 9.85 -9.79 0.67
C TYR A 81 8.50 -10.41 1.02
N ALA A 82 7.90 -9.94 2.10
CA ALA A 82 6.58 -10.39 2.53
C ALA A 82 5.50 -10.03 1.47
N PRO A 83 4.46 -10.87 1.29
CA PRO A 83 3.40 -10.58 0.32
C PRO A 83 2.70 -9.24 0.60
N VAL A 84 2.47 -8.45 -0.46
CA VAL A 84 1.72 -7.19 -0.36
C VAL A 84 0.27 -7.47 0.01
N GLY A 85 -0.10 -7.20 1.27
CA GLY A 85 -1.46 -7.32 1.75
C GLY A 85 -2.36 -6.14 1.36
N VAL A 86 -3.06 -6.23 0.22
CA VAL A 86 -4.07 -5.24 -0.17
C VAL A 86 -5.35 -5.43 0.66
N GLY A 87 -5.47 -4.72 1.78
CA GLY A 87 -6.65 -4.76 2.64
C GLY A 87 -7.70 -3.73 2.28
N HIS A 88 -8.95 -4.15 2.00
CA HIS A 88 -10.12 -3.27 1.98
C HIS A 88 -10.49 -2.83 3.42
N ARG A 89 -9.77 -1.87 4.00
CA ARG A 89 -10.32 -1.13 5.15
C ARG A 89 -10.69 0.25 4.68
N GLN A 90 -11.96 0.46 4.33
CA GLN A 90 -12.52 1.80 4.39
C GLN A 90 -12.66 2.18 5.88
N PRO A 91 -11.86 3.13 6.41
CA PRO A 91 -12.05 3.59 7.78
C PRO A 91 -13.35 4.40 7.81
N GLY A 92 -14.45 3.82 8.31
CA GLY A 92 -15.65 4.58 8.72
C GLY A 92 -16.89 4.60 7.82
N VAL A 93 -17.03 3.75 6.79
CA VAL A 93 -18.24 3.73 5.92
C VAL A 93 -19.04 2.41 5.94
N ASP A 94 -18.90 1.60 6.99
CA ASP A 94 -19.71 0.38 7.15
C ASP A 94 -21.21 0.65 7.49
N ARG A 95 -21.67 1.90 7.47
CA ARG A 95 -23.10 2.25 7.44
C ARG A 95 -23.34 3.55 6.69
N LEU A 96 -23.80 3.45 5.44
CA LEU A 96 -24.80 4.34 4.86
C LEU A 96 -25.36 3.72 3.57
N ARG A 97 -26.21 2.70 3.73
CA ARG A 97 -27.20 2.38 2.68
C ARG A 97 -28.16 3.57 2.60
N ARG A 98 -28.05 4.38 1.55
CA ARG A 98 -29.09 5.37 1.20
C ARG A 98 -30.38 4.62 0.82
N ARG A 99 -31.49 4.90 1.51
CA ARG A 99 -32.83 5.03 0.87
C ARG A 99 -33.08 6.55 0.69
N PRO A 100 -34.00 7.08 -0.16
CA PRO A 100 -35.15 6.44 -0.87
C PRO A 100 -35.43 6.94 -2.32
N GLY A 101 -36.50 6.42 -2.94
CA GLY A 101 -37.25 7.05 -4.04
C GLY A 101 -38.34 6.15 -4.63
N ARG A 102 -39.62 6.44 -4.33
CA ARG A 102 -40.81 5.80 -4.94
C ARG A 102 -40.80 5.99 -6.46
N GLY A 103 -41.15 4.93 -7.19
CA GLY A 103 -41.88 5.00 -8.46
C GLY A 103 -43.32 4.59 -8.21
#